data_AF-A0A962AKT3-F1
#
_entry.id   AF-A0A962AKT3-F1
#
_cell.length_a   1.000
_cell.length_b   1.000
_cell.length_c   1.000
_cell.angle_alpha   90.00
_cell.angle_beta   90.00
_cell.angle_gamma   90.00
#
_symmetry.space_group_name_H-M   'P 1'
#
loop_
_entity.id
_entity.type
_entity.pdbx_description
1 polymer ?
#
loop_
_entity_poly.entity_id
_entity_poly.type
_entity_poly.pdbx_seq_one_letter_code
_entity_poly.pdbx_strand_id
1 'polypeptide(L)' 'TLARARAAGLDPATLLADNDSTGFFEAIGDLLRPGPTLTNVNDLRALLIDP' A
#
# COMPACT_ATOMS: atom_id res chain seq x y z
N THR A 1 1.02 -0.48 -9.24
CA THR A 1 0.04 -0.88 -8.20
C THR A 1 -1.27 -1.39 -8.80
N LEU A 2 -2.17 -0.58 -9.39
CA LEU A 2 -3.49 -1.07 -9.85
C LEU A 2 -3.45 -2.20 -10.90
N ALA A 3 -2.51 -2.16 -11.84
CA ALA A 3 -2.34 -3.24 -12.82
C ALA A 3 -1.95 -4.58 -12.16
N ARG A 4 -1.06 -4.54 -11.13
CA ARG A 4 -0.69 -5.73 -10.35
C ARG A 4 -1.86 -6.26 -9.54
N ALA A 5 -2.64 -5.38 -8.92
CA ALA A 5 -3.85 -5.78 -8.19
C ALA A 5 -4.84 -6.52 -9.10
N ARG A 6 -5.12 -5.99 -10.30
CA ARG A 6 -5.97 -6.66 -11.29
C ARG A 6 -5.41 -8.01 -11.74
N ALA A 7 -4.10 -8.08 -11.98
CA ALA A 7 -3.44 -9.35 -12.34
C ALA A 7 -3.50 -10.40 -11.21
N ALA A 8 -3.55 -9.96 -9.95
CA ALA A 8 -3.75 -10.80 -8.77
C ALA A 8 -5.23 -11.10 -8.46
N GLY A 9 -6.18 -10.64 -9.28
CA GLY A 9 -7.61 -10.85 -9.07
C GLY A 9 -8.22 -10.04 -7.93
N LEU A 10 -7.56 -8.97 -7.49
CA LEU A 10 -8.01 -8.10 -6.41
C LEU A 10 -8.84 -6.94 -6.96
N ASP A 11 -9.93 -6.59 -6.26
CA ASP A 11 -10.67 -5.34 -6.47
C ASP A 11 -10.30 -4.31 -5.38
N PRO A 12 -9.52 -3.27 -5.71
CA PRO A 12 -9.10 -2.25 -4.75
C PRO A 12 -10.28 -1.54 -4.06
N ALA A 13 -11.43 -1.39 -4.74
CA ALA A 13 -12.57 -0.68 -4.18
C ALA A 13 -13.23 -1.49 -3.05
N THR A 14 -13.39 -2.80 -3.26
CA THR A 14 -13.88 -3.72 -2.22
C THR A 14 -12.95 -3.73 -1.01
N LEU A 15 -11.63 -3.93 -1.20
CA LEU A 15 -10.69 -3.96 -0.07
C LEU A 15 -10.64 -2.62 0.69
N LEU A 16 -10.78 -1.49 -0.01
CA LEU A 16 -10.86 -0.18 0.65
C LEU A 16 -12.16 -0.05 1.47
N ALA A 17 -13.30 -0.48 0.95
CA ALA A 17 -14.58 -0.45 1.66
C ALA A 17 -14.54 -1.34 2.92
N ASP A 18 -13.81 -2.45 2.86
CA ASP A 18 -13.61 -3.38 3.97
C ASP A 18 -12.51 -2.92 4.96
N ASN A 19 -11.90 -1.74 4.73
CA ASN A 19 -10.73 -1.23 5.47
C ASN A 19 -9.49 -2.15 5.43
N ASP A 20 -9.40 -3.06 4.46
CA ASP A 20 -8.28 -3.99 4.29
C ASP A 20 -7.21 -3.45 3.33
N SER A 21 -6.70 -2.25 3.63
CA SER A 21 -5.57 -1.68 2.89
C SER A 21 -4.28 -2.48 3.10
N THR A 22 -4.10 -3.12 4.25
CA THR A 22 -2.89 -3.91 4.56
C THR A 22 -2.83 -5.18 3.72
N GLY A 23 -3.91 -5.95 3.65
CA GLY A 23 -4.00 -7.14 2.79
C GLY A 23 -3.82 -6.80 1.32
N PHE A 24 -4.38 -5.68 0.87
CA PHE A 24 -4.19 -5.18 -0.50
C PHE A 24 -2.71 -4.98 -0.85
N PHE A 25 -1.98 -4.19 -0.06
CA PHE A 25 -0.58 -3.85 -0.36
C PHE A 25 0.36 -5.04 -0.12
N GLU A 26 0.05 -5.92 0.84
CA GLU A 26 0.81 -7.15 1.06
C GLU A 26 0.70 -8.11 -0.13
N ALA A 27 -0.51 -8.33 -0.64
CA ALA A 27 -0.77 -9.25 -1.75
C ALA A 27 -0.05 -8.86 -3.06
N ILE A 28 0.18 -7.56 -3.29
CA ILE A 28 0.89 -7.05 -4.48
C ILE A 28 2.37 -6.73 -4.23
N GLY A 29 2.87 -6.97 -3.02
CA GLY A 29 4.27 -6.73 -2.63
C GLY A 29 4.67 -5.27 -2.40
N ASP A 30 3.70 -4.37 -2.21
CA ASP A 30 3.91 -2.92 -2.07
C ASP A 30 3.84 -2.44 -0.60
N LEU A 31 3.65 -3.34 0.37
CA LEU A 31 3.58 -2.99 1.79
C LEU A 31 4.96 -2.61 2.35
N LEU A 32 5.13 -1.34 2.71
CA LEU A 32 6.35 -0.84 3.35
C LEU A 32 6.41 -1.28 4.83
N ARG A 33 7.46 -2.03 5.19
CA ARG A 33 7.74 -2.47 6.56
C ARG A 33 9.13 -1.96 7.01
N PRO A 34 9.22 -0.77 7.62
CA PRO A 34 10.52 -0.15 7.97
C PRO A 34 11.21 -0.81 9.17
N GLY A 35 10.49 -1.63 9.95
CA GLY A 35 10.97 -2.14 11.24
C GLY A 35 10.90 -1.08 12.34
N PRO A 36 11.52 -1.34 13.52
CA PRO A 36 11.53 -0.38 14.62
C PRO A 36 12.39 0.85 14.28
N THR A 37 11.77 2.03 14.25
CA THR A 37 12.45 3.31 13.97
C THR A 37 12.93 4.05 15.21
N LEU A 38 12.46 3.65 16.40
CA LEU A 38 12.78 4.25 17.72
C LEU A 38 12.45 5.74 17.84
N THR A 39 11.60 6.28 16.96
CA THR A 39 11.09 7.65 17.04
C THR A 39 9.74 7.75 16.33
N ASN A 40 8.94 8.74 16.70
CA ASN A 40 7.66 9.05 16.05
C ASN A 40 7.56 10.55 15.79
N VAL A 41 7.58 10.93 14.50
CA VAL A 41 7.37 12.31 14.04
C VAL A 41 6.11 12.42 13.17
N ASN A 42 5.16 11.51 13.38
CA ASN A 42 3.96 11.31 12.57
C ASN A 42 4.27 10.82 11.14
N ASP A 43 3.32 11.03 10.23
CA ASP A 43 3.34 10.49 8.86
C ASP A 43 4.15 11.34 7.89
N LEU A 44 4.88 10.68 6.99
CA LEU A 44 5.54 11.26 5.83
C LEU A 44 4.94 10.68 4.55
N ARG A 45 4.64 11.55 3.57
CA ARG A 45 4.23 11.12 2.22
C ARG A 45 5.18 11.73 1.20
N ALA A 46 5.69 10.90 0.30
CA ALA A 46 6.49 11.32 -0.83
C ALA A 46 5.75 10.99 -2.13
N LEU A 47 5.76 11.92 -3.09
CA LEU A 47 5.25 11.71 -4.45
C LEU A 47 6.39 11.99 -5.42
N LEU A 48 6.68 11.02 -6.28
CA LEU A 48 7.62 11.17 -7.39
C LEU A 48 6.83 11.30 -8.69
N ILE A 49 7.11 12.35 -9.46
CA ILE A 49 6.58 12.56 -10.81
C ILE A 49 7.76 12.46 -11.76
N ASP A 50 7.74 11.45 -12.62
CA ASP A 50 8.74 11.22 -13.68
C ASP A 50 8.13 11.69 -15.02
N PRO A 51 8.89 12.35 -15.93
CA PRO A 51 8.43 12.78 -17.25
C PRO A 51 7.74 11.73 -18.12
#